data_AF-A0A9P6VDT2-F1
#
_entry.id   AF-A0A9P6VDT2-F1
#
_cell.length_a   1.000
_cell.length_b   1.000
_cell.length_c   1.000
_cell.angle_alpha   90.00
_cell.angle_beta   90.00
_cell.angle_gamma   90.00
#
_symmetry.space_group_name_H-M   'P 1'
#
loop_
_entity.id
_entity.type
_entity.pdbx_description
1 polymer ?
#
loop_
_entity_poly.entity_id
_entity_poly.type
_entity_poly.pdbx_seq_one_letter_code
_entity_poly.pdbx_strand_id
1 'polypeptide(L)'
;MSRSPFKTRYGGVKYYIGDITKSSHVDHVVSQVKPNVIFNTASPHAYVDHEHAPEYFTINIDGNQNLLVAAAAVGTVKAYVYTSSAPIIAGSGGSYDHADESHPTLAVIQKGDPYHVAKALGDELVLRANRKHGIRTACIRPTAQYGDGDEQMIIPTLDVYKNGQTRFWMGYNDIDMDVVYVGHVARAELLCAHALLDGIVNSDAAKVDGEAFNITDDEPCPPWSFFRMYWIAAGDKTPLSSIWMFPPWFALWLAMIAEFFAWATSWGKKRPSTMKKEQIEFALYTRTYDITKARERLGFKPWVDQPYQTRQAAIQGSVDLYLSTENHGPLFPRKPSIWAERPFNLIKNTGAKNKSDLRESHYCVKNARDMSNTHNTMFRALNAIYAHATKVEPGTQDASDLLSYCQVTYTFIHLHHLMEEGIYFPEIEKAAGIPGLFDFSIEQHRQLDDSIEEFRKYVEGTRKELYSGERLRSIIDSWAPVFEEHMHTEIKTILHLHDKIDSEKLKEIYHRMQAAAEKDSDIFKIAPFVFGNQDKSFYLDGENVKFPRVSLSSFVVVDQILARRHANLWRFNPSTIYGTPRKSLIHPGSAKSSNSFLIAVAFKRFLPILLTTFSVLFAYLSTSRYHLIGSAL
;
A
#
# COMPACT_ATOMS: atom_id res chain seq x y z
N MET A 1 -13.51 -16.41 7.61
CA MET A 1 -14.89 -15.87 7.66
C MET A 1 -15.47 -15.94 6.25
N SER A 2 -16.70 -16.44 6.09
CA SER A 2 -17.40 -16.42 4.79
C SER A 2 -17.57 -14.99 4.28
N ARG A 3 -17.62 -14.78 2.96
CA ARG A 3 -18.01 -13.50 2.35
C ARG A 3 -19.31 -13.02 3.01
N SER A 4 -19.34 -11.78 3.48
CA SER A 4 -20.52 -11.22 4.14
C SER A 4 -21.67 -11.21 3.13
N PRO A 5 -22.83 -11.80 3.45
CA PRO A 5 -24.00 -11.77 2.57
C PRO A 5 -24.56 -10.35 2.44
N PHE A 6 -23.95 -9.33 3.02
CA PHE A 6 -24.34 -7.92 2.90
C PHE A 6 -23.38 -7.09 2.04
N LYS A 7 -22.21 -7.62 1.67
CA LYS A 7 -21.18 -6.86 0.94
C LYS A 7 -21.01 -7.32 -0.51
N THR A 8 -20.97 -8.62 -0.76
CA THR A 8 -20.59 -9.17 -2.08
C THR A 8 -21.73 -10.03 -2.62
N ARG A 9 -22.74 -9.39 -3.22
CA ARG A 9 -23.89 -10.08 -3.84
C ARG A 9 -23.80 -10.08 -5.35
N TYR A 10 -24.16 -11.21 -5.97
CA TYR A 10 -24.32 -11.35 -7.41
C TYR A 10 -25.80 -11.37 -7.78
N GLY A 11 -26.15 -10.72 -8.89
CA GLY A 11 -27.51 -10.73 -9.44
C GLY A 11 -27.98 -12.15 -9.77
N GLY A 12 -29.25 -12.44 -9.54
CA GLY A 12 -29.83 -13.76 -9.79
C GLY A 12 -29.53 -14.83 -8.72
N VAL A 13 -28.72 -14.51 -7.69
CA VAL A 13 -28.42 -15.41 -6.58
C VAL A 13 -29.27 -15.09 -5.35
N LYS A 14 -29.86 -16.13 -4.73
CA LYS A 14 -30.57 -16.00 -3.44
C LYS A 14 -29.61 -16.34 -2.29
N TYR A 15 -29.54 -15.44 -1.32
CA TYR A 15 -28.65 -15.57 -0.16
C TYR A 15 -29.45 -15.96 1.08
N TYR A 16 -28.97 -16.97 1.80
CA TYR A 16 -29.52 -17.43 3.07
C TYR A 16 -28.44 -17.35 4.15
N ILE A 17 -28.83 -16.95 5.35
CA ILE A 17 -27.92 -16.84 6.49
C ILE A 17 -28.04 -18.13 7.30
N GLY A 18 -26.92 -18.79 7.53
CA GLY A 18 -26.84 -20.02 8.30
C GLY A 18 -25.42 -20.29 8.77
N ASP A 19 -25.30 -21.10 9.82
CA ASP A 19 -24.03 -21.57 10.36
C ASP A 19 -24.05 -23.09 10.26
N ILE A 20 -23.14 -23.66 9.46
CA ILE A 20 -23.15 -25.11 9.20
C ILE A 20 -22.81 -25.94 10.44
N THR A 21 -22.21 -25.33 11.46
CA THR A 21 -21.95 -25.99 12.75
C THR A 21 -23.23 -26.17 13.58
N LYS A 22 -24.32 -25.46 13.23
CA LYS A 22 -25.62 -25.52 13.92
C LYS A 22 -26.63 -26.27 13.06
N SER A 23 -26.96 -27.50 13.44
CA SER A 23 -27.92 -28.35 12.70
C SER A 23 -29.26 -27.65 12.43
N SER A 24 -29.82 -26.93 13.41
CA SER A 24 -31.08 -26.19 13.23
C SER A 24 -31.04 -25.12 12.14
N HIS A 25 -29.89 -24.47 11.94
CA HIS A 25 -29.71 -23.49 10.86
C HIS A 25 -29.63 -24.20 9.50
N VAL A 26 -28.89 -25.31 9.45
CA VAL A 26 -28.75 -26.13 8.24
C VAL A 26 -30.12 -26.69 7.82
N ASP A 27 -30.85 -27.30 8.74
CA ASP A 27 -32.17 -27.86 8.50
C ASP A 27 -33.16 -26.80 7.97
N HIS A 28 -33.16 -25.62 8.58
CA HIS A 28 -34.00 -24.51 8.15
C HIS A 28 -33.70 -24.09 6.69
N VAL A 29 -32.42 -23.87 6.36
CA VAL A 29 -32.02 -23.43 5.01
C VAL A 29 -32.25 -24.54 3.98
N VAL A 30 -31.83 -25.77 4.26
CA VAL A 30 -31.94 -26.90 3.32
C VAL A 30 -33.40 -27.27 3.06
N SER A 31 -34.26 -27.26 4.09
CA SER A 31 -35.71 -27.54 3.92
C SER A 31 -36.44 -26.45 3.13
N GLN A 32 -36.00 -25.20 3.24
CA GLN A 32 -36.54 -24.08 2.46
C GLN A 32 -36.09 -24.14 0.99
N VAL A 33 -34.79 -24.38 0.75
CA VAL A 33 -34.20 -24.34 -0.60
C VAL A 33 -34.50 -25.61 -1.39
N LYS A 34 -34.54 -26.77 -0.72
CA LYS A 34 -34.70 -28.10 -1.33
C LYS A 34 -33.75 -28.32 -2.52
N PRO A 35 -32.42 -28.16 -2.33
CA PRO A 35 -31.47 -28.21 -3.44
C PRO A 35 -31.39 -29.61 -4.06
N ASN A 36 -31.00 -29.67 -5.33
CA ASN A 36 -30.62 -30.91 -6.01
C ASN A 36 -29.13 -31.23 -5.87
N VAL A 37 -28.30 -30.20 -5.71
CA VAL A 37 -26.84 -30.30 -5.57
C VAL A 37 -26.40 -29.43 -4.42
N ILE A 38 -25.47 -29.92 -3.60
CA ILE A 38 -24.79 -29.14 -2.57
C ILE A 38 -23.30 -29.07 -2.91
N PHE A 39 -22.75 -27.86 -2.98
CA PHE A 39 -21.32 -27.59 -2.99
C PHE A 39 -20.92 -27.10 -1.60
N ASN A 40 -20.15 -27.90 -0.86
CA ASN A 40 -19.64 -27.50 0.44
C ASN A 40 -18.22 -26.95 0.32
N THR A 41 -18.13 -25.62 0.20
CA THR A 41 -16.88 -24.85 0.16
C THR A 41 -16.55 -24.20 1.52
N ALA A 42 -17.35 -24.46 2.56
CA ALA A 42 -17.23 -23.80 3.86
C ALA A 42 -16.03 -24.35 4.64
N SER A 43 -15.14 -23.44 5.04
CA SER A 43 -13.96 -23.77 5.84
C SER A 43 -13.42 -22.52 6.54
N PRO A 44 -12.78 -22.65 7.72
CA PRO A 44 -11.96 -21.58 8.27
C PRO A 44 -10.72 -21.31 7.40
N HIS A 45 -10.07 -20.17 7.67
CA HIS A 45 -8.79 -19.81 7.07
C HIS A 45 -7.70 -20.81 7.51
N ALA A 46 -6.81 -21.27 6.62
CA ALA A 46 -5.90 -22.39 6.95
C ALA A 46 -4.88 -22.09 8.08
N TYR A 47 -4.69 -20.82 8.42
CA TYR A 47 -3.68 -20.38 9.40
C TYR A 47 -4.24 -19.51 10.53
N VAL A 48 -5.32 -19.93 11.19
CA VAL A 48 -5.81 -19.29 12.42
C VAL A 48 -4.88 -19.52 13.61
N ASP A 49 -5.11 -18.75 14.68
CA ASP A 49 -4.43 -18.92 15.96
C ASP A 49 -4.78 -20.27 16.61
N HIS A 50 -3.86 -20.79 17.42
CA HIS A 50 -3.97 -22.15 18.00
C HIS A 50 -5.23 -22.32 18.87
N GLU A 51 -5.68 -21.27 19.54
CA GLU A 51 -6.91 -21.30 20.34
C GLU A 51 -8.17 -21.58 19.49
N HIS A 52 -8.11 -21.26 18.20
CA HIS A 52 -9.17 -21.50 17.21
C HIS A 52 -8.97 -22.80 16.41
N ALA A 53 -7.88 -23.54 16.64
CA ALA A 53 -7.64 -24.81 15.95
C ALA A 53 -8.79 -25.83 16.08
N PRO A 54 -9.54 -25.92 17.22
CA PRO A 54 -10.72 -26.78 17.30
C PRO A 54 -11.81 -26.44 16.26
N GLU A 55 -11.92 -25.19 15.83
CA GLU A 55 -12.91 -24.77 14.82
C GLU A 55 -12.71 -25.46 13.48
N TYR A 56 -11.48 -25.85 13.13
CA TYR A 56 -11.21 -26.64 11.93
C TYR A 56 -11.99 -27.95 11.93
N PHE A 57 -11.99 -28.64 13.05
CA PHE A 57 -12.68 -29.92 13.20
C PHE A 57 -14.18 -29.71 13.25
N THR A 58 -14.67 -28.75 14.03
CA THR A 58 -16.11 -28.46 14.11
C THR A 58 -16.69 -28.09 12.76
N ILE A 59 -16.01 -27.26 11.96
CA ILE A 59 -16.54 -26.82 10.67
C ILE A 59 -16.38 -27.88 9.59
N ASN A 60 -15.20 -28.50 9.45
CA ASN A 60 -14.95 -29.46 8.37
C ASN A 60 -15.51 -30.87 8.65
N ILE A 61 -15.79 -31.23 9.90
CA ILE A 61 -16.37 -32.53 10.28
C ILE A 61 -17.83 -32.36 10.64
N ASP A 62 -18.14 -31.67 11.75
CA ASP A 62 -19.52 -31.56 12.24
C ASP A 62 -20.39 -30.79 11.23
N GLY A 63 -19.83 -29.76 10.59
CA GLY A 63 -20.51 -29.02 9.52
C GLY A 63 -20.85 -29.87 8.30
N ASN A 64 -19.94 -30.74 7.85
CA ASN A 64 -20.22 -31.72 6.79
C ASN A 64 -21.29 -32.73 7.23
N GLN A 65 -21.19 -33.24 8.46
CA GLN A 65 -22.15 -34.19 9.00
C GLN A 65 -23.56 -33.60 9.06
N ASN A 66 -23.70 -32.35 9.52
CA ASN A 66 -24.98 -31.64 9.56
C ASN A 66 -25.58 -31.48 8.15
N LEU A 67 -24.77 -31.06 7.17
CA LEU A 67 -25.24 -30.90 5.78
C LEU A 67 -25.68 -32.22 5.16
N LEU A 68 -24.94 -33.31 5.39
CA LEU A 68 -25.30 -34.64 4.86
C LEU A 68 -26.59 -35.18 5.49
N VAL A 69 -26.79 -34.98 6.80
CA VAL A 69 -28.03 -35.37 7.50
C VAL A 69 -29.22 -34.58 6.96
N ALA A 70 -29.10 -33.26 6.83
CA ALA A 70 -30.16 -32.42 6.29
C ALA A 70 -30.46 -32.75 4.81
N ALA A 71 -29.42 -33.05 4.02
CA ALA A 71 -29.55 -33.48 2.63
C ALA A 71 -30.34 -34.78 2.50
N ALA A 72 -30.06 -35.76 3.38
CA ALA A 72 -30.81 -37.00 3.44
C ALA A 72 -32.27 -36.77 3.88
N ALA A 73 -32.50 -35.90 4.87
CA ALA A 73 -33.83 -35.62 5.40
C ALA A 73 -34.75 -34.93 4.38
N VAL A 74 -34.22 -33.99 3.57
CA VAL A 74 -35.01 -33.29 2.55
C VAL A 74 -35.29 -34.15 1.31
N GLY A 75 -34.43 -35.13 1.02
CA GLY A 75 -34.61 -36.13 -0.05
C GLY A 75 -34.46 -35.63 -1.50
N THR A 76 -34.33 -34.32 -1.72
CA THR A 76 -34.18 -33.72 -3.05
C THR A 76 -32.75 -33.72 -3.57
N VAL A 77 -31.77 -33.81 -2.66
CA VAL A 77 -30.34 -33.76 -3.00
C VAL A 77 -29.92 -35.05 -3.69
N LYS A 78 -29.21 -34.93 -4.82
CA LYS A 78 -28.71 -36.04 -5.64
C LYS A 78 -27.19 -36.08 -5.72
N ALA A 79 -26.55 -34.91 -5.70
CA ALA A 79 -25.10 -34.79 -5.72
C ALA A 79 -24.59 -33.90 -4.57
N TYR A 80 -23.48 -34.29 -3.97
CA TYR A 80 -22.80 -33.54 -2.92
C TYR A 80 -21.31 -33.47 -3.23
N VAL A 81 -20.79 -32.26 -3.45
CA VAL A 81 -19.38 -32.01 -3.77
C VAL A 81 -18.75 -31.28 -2.60
N TYR A 82 -17.69 -31.83 -2.04
CA TYR A 82 -16.94 -31.21 -0.94
C TYR A 82 -15.60 -30.66 -1.42
N THR A 83 -15.31 -29.40 -1.08
CA THR A 83 -14.01 -28.78 -1.30
C THR A 83 -13.08 -29.16 -0.15
N SER A 84 -12.33 -30.23 -0.40
CA SER A 84 -11.26 -30.75 0.44
C SER A 84 -9.97 -29.95 0.19
N SER A 85 -8.81 -30.60 0.28
CA SER A 85 -7.49 -29.98 0.14
C SER A 85 -6.50 -31.01 -0.37
N ALA A 86 -5.61 -30.67 -1.30
CA ALA A 86 -4.58 -31.59 -1.80
C ALA A 86 -3.46 -31.89 -0.78
N PRO A 87 -3.00 -30.93 0.06
CA PRO A 87 -2.00 -31.18 1.11
C PRO A 87 -2.51 -31.99 2.32
N ILE A 88 -3.42 -32.93 2.08
CA ILE A 88 -3.90 -33.89 3.08
C ILE A 88 -3.17 -35.23 3.01
N ILE A 89 -2.12 -35.36 2.20
CA ILE A 89 -1.35 -36.61 2.07
C ILE A 89 -0.65 -36.92 3.40
N ALA A 90 -0.77 -38.16 3.87
CA ALA A 90 -0.04 -38.67 5.02
C ALA A 90 1.40 -38.99 4.63
N GLY A 91 2.33 -38.35 5.35
CA GLY A 91 3.75 -38.56 5.22
C GLY A 91 4.48 -37.68 6.24
N SER A 92 5.68 -38.08 6.65
CA SER A 92 6.50 -37.32 7.61
C SER A 92 7.11 -36.08 6.96
N GLY A 93 6.28 -35.10 6.60
CA GLY A 93 6.73 -33.78 6.12
C GLY A 93 7.69 -33.79 4.93
N GLY A 94 7.75 -34.88 4.16
CA GLY A 94 8.67 -35.05 3.03
C GLY A 94 8.15 -34.45 1.73
N SER A 95 9.05 -34.28 0.77
CA SER A 95 8.70 -33.96 -0.62
C SER A 95 7.92 -35.11 -1.26
N TYR A 96 7.00 -34.78 -2.16
CA TYR A 96 6.36 -35.71 -3.07
C TYR A 96 6.24 -35.08 -4.44
N ASP A 97 6.39 -35.93 -5.45
CA ASP A 97 6.42 -35.54 -6.84
C ASP A 97 5.32 -36.29 -7.59
N HIS A 98 4.35 -35.55 -8.13
CA HIS A 98 3.17 -36.06 -8.83
C HIS A 98 2.35 -37.05 -7.99
N ALA A 99 2.04 -36.69 -6.74
CA ALA A 99 1.21 -37.53 -5.89
C ALA A 99 -0.24 -37.61 -6.41
N ASP A 100 -0.73 -38.82 -6.61
CA ASP A 100 -2.12 -39.10 -7.01
C ASP A 100 -3.06 -39.30 -5.80
N GLU A 101 -4.34 -39.57 -6.04
CA GLU A 101 -5.32 -39.76 -4.97
C GLU A 101 -5.25 -41.14 -4.28
N SER A 102 -4.35 -42.03 -4.71
CA SER A 102 -4.12 -43.34 -4.08
C SER A 102 -3.25 -43.24 -2.82
N HIS A 103 -2.52 -42.13 -2.67
CA HIS A 103 -1.70 -41.86 -1.51
C HIS A 103 -2.55 -41.81 -0.22
N PRO A 104 -2.08 -42.43 0.90
CA PRO A 104 -2.78 -42.35 2.17
C PRO A 104 -2.97 -40.89 2.60
N THR A 105 -4.10 -40.57 3.23
CA THR A 105 -4.37 -39.21 3.74
C THR A 105 -4.09 -39.10 5.24
N LEU A 106 -3.98 -37.87 5.74
CA LEU A 106 -3.79 -37.54 7.16
C LEU A 106 -4.91 -38.05 8.06
N ALA A 107 -6.05 -38.49 7.51
CA ALA A 107 -7.10 -39.18 8.27
C ALA A 107 -6.60 -40.49 8.91
N VAL A 108 -5.60 -41.13 8.30
CA VAL A 108 -5.01 -42.40 8.79
C VAL A 108 -4.08 -42.16 9.98
N ILE A 109 -3.17 -41.17 9.87
CA ILE A 109 -2.14 -40.95 10.90
C ILE A 109 -2.52 -39.89 11.94
N GLN A 110 -3.43 -38.98 11.59
CA GLN A 110 -3.95 -37.87 12.42
C GLN A 110 -2.86 -37.07 13.14
N LYS A 111 -1.74 -36.85 12.43
CA LYS A 111 -0.56 -36.12 12.91
C LYS A 111 -0.14 -35.12 11.85
N GLY A 112 0.01 -33.86 12.23
CA GLY A 112 0.41 -32.79 11.33
C GLY A 112 -0.33 -31.49 11.65
N ASP A 113 -0.37 -30.59 10.66
CA ASP A 113 -1.12 -29.34 10.76
C ASP A 113 -2.62 -29.60 11.01
N PRO A 114 -3.24 -28.98 12.03
CA PRO A 114 -4.64 -29.23 12.40
C PRO A 114 -5.65 -28.96 11.27
N TYR A 115 -5.39 -27.97 10.41
CA TYR A 115 -6.28 -27.66 9.29
C TYR A 115 -6.26 -28.80 8.27
N HIS A 116 -5.08 -29.27 7.88
CA HIS A 116 -4.95 -30.37 6.92
C HIS A 116 -5.50 -31.69 7.49
N VAL A 117 -5.33 -31.96 8.79
CA VAL A 117 -5.94 -33.13 9.44
C VAL A 117 -7.47 -33.03 9.41
N ALA A 118 -8.06 -31.89 9.77
CA ALA A 118 -9.51 -31.71 9.75
C ALA A 118 -10.09 -31.82 8.32
N LYS A 119 -9.39 -31.27 7.32
CA LYS A 119 -9.75 -31.44 5.90
C LYS A 119 -9.73 -32.91 5.48
N ALA A 120 -8.70 -33.67 5.89
CA ALA A 120 -8.60 -35.10 5.60
C ALA A 120 -9.72 -35.93 6.22
N LEU A 121 -10.10 -35.64 7.47
CA LEU A 121 -11.21 -36.31 8.15
C LEU A 121 -12.57 -35.97 7.51
N GLY A 122 -12.77 -34.71 7.12
CA GLY A 122 -13.95 -34.30 6.34
C GLY A 122 -14.03 -34.98 4.98
N ASP A 123 -12.89 -35.11 4.28
CA ASP A 123 -12.77 -35.83 3.01
C ASP A 123 -13.24 -37.30 3.16
N GLU A 124 -12.68 -38.00 4.14
CA GLU A 124 -13.04 -39.40 4.45
C GLU A 124 -14.53 -39.55 4.80
N LEU A 125 -15.07 -38.63 5.60
CA LEU A 125 -16.48 -38.62 6.01
C LEU A 125 -17.41 -38.49 4.79
N VAL A 126 -17.12 -37.57 3.87
CA VAL A 126 -17.93 -37.35 2.66
C VAL A 126 -17.83 -38.53 1.70
N LEU A 127 -16.64 -39.10 1.50
CA LEU A 127 -16.46 -40.29 0.66
C LEU A 127 -17.23 -41.50 1.23
N ARG A 128 -17.21 -41.69 2.56
CA ARG A 128 -18.00 -42.74 3.24
C ARG A 128 -19.50 -42.52 3.20
N ALA A 129 -19.96 -41.30 2.91
CA ALA A 129 -21.37 -40.98 2.75
C ALA A 129 -21.91 -41.32 1.34
N ASN A 130 -21.04 -41.69 0.40
CA ASN A 130 -21.43 -41.95 -0.97
C ASN A 130 -22.54 -43.01 -1.08
N ARG A 131 -23.53 -42.74 -1.93
CA ARG A 131 -24.74 -43.52 -2.20
C ARG A 131 -25.67 -43.76 -1.01
N LYS A 132 -25.32 -43.32 0.21
CA LYS A 132 -26.25 -43.38 1.35
C LYS A 132 -27.42 -42.44 1.06
N HIS A 133 -28.62 -42.92 1.35
CA HIS A 133 -29.87 -42.20 1.08
C HIS A 133 -30.03 -41.75 -0.40
N GLY A 134 -29.34 -42.42 -1.34
CA GLY A 134 -29.40 -42.09 -2.77
C GLY A 134 -28.61 -40.84 -3.18
N ILE A 135 -27.73 -40.32 -2.32
CA ILE A 135 -26.90 -39.14 -2.59
C ILE A 135 -25.53 -39.59 -3.10
N ARG A 136 -25.10 -39.11 -4.27
CA ARG A 136 -23.74 -39.36 -4.79
C ARG A 136 -22.80 -38.28 -4.28
N THR A 137 -21.66 -38.67 -3.72
CA THR A 137 -20.70 -37.73 -3.13
C THR A 137 -19.36 -37.79 -3.85
N ALA A 138 -18.61 -36.69 -3.86
CA ALA A 138 -17.22 -36.66 -4.31
C ALA A 138 -16.46 -35.50 -3.66
N CYS A 139 -15.13 -35.59 -3.64
CA CYS A 139 -14.25 -34.58 -3.06
C CYS A 139 -13.37 -33.92 -4.13
N ILE A 140 -13.29 -32.60 -4.11
CA ILE A 140 -12.34 -31.82 -4.88
C ILE A 140 -11.18 -31.44 -3.98
N ARG A 141 -9.95 -31.78 -4.36
CA ARG A 141 -8.72 -31.55 -3.60
C ARG A 141 -7.85 -30.50 -4.32
N PRO A 142 -8.14 -29.21 -4.15
CA PRO A 142 -7.32 -28.15 -4.73
C PRO A 142 -6.01 -27.99 -3.95
N THR A 143 -4.96 -27.59 -4.66
CA THR A 143 -3.70 -27.12 -4.06
C THR A 143 -3.83 -25.69 -3.53
N ALA A 144 -2.71 -25.01 -3.26
CA ALA A 144 -2.74 -23.62 -2.78
C ALA A 144 -3.44 -22.73 -3.82
N GLN A 145 -4.57 -22.14 -3.41
CA GLN A 145 -5.46 -21.40 -4.29
C GLN A 145 -5.00 -19.96 -4.45
N TYR A 146 -5.18 -19.41 -5.65
CA TYR A 146 -4.93 -18.00 -5.95
C TYR A 146 -5.94 -17.47 -6.96
N GLY A 147 -6.11 -16.15 -7.05
CA GLY A 147 -7.00 -15.56 -8.03
C GLY A 147 -7.85 -14.40 -7.50
N ASP A 148 -8.89 -14.07 -8.26
CA ASP A 148 -9.73 -12.91 -7.98
C ASP A 148 -10.48 -13.06 -6.65
N GLY A 149 -10.27 -12.10 -5.74
CA GLY A 149 -10.89 -12.10 -4.43
C GLY A 149 -10.37 -13.18 -3.48
N ASP A 150 -9.19 -13.74 -3.77
CA ASP A 150 -8.35 -14.38 -2.75
C ASP A 150 -7.88 -13.33 -1.72
N GLU A 151 -7.78 -13.76 -0.47
CA GLU A 151 -7.22 -12.96 0.63
C GLU A 151 -6.07 -13.70 1.34
N GLN A 152 -5.94 -15.02 1.15
CA GLN A 152 -4.96 -15.83 1.90
C GLN A 152 -3.59 -15.84 1.25
N MET A 153 -3.53 -15.67 -0.08
CA MET A 153 -2.28 -15.66 -0.83
C MET A 153 -1.84 -14.24 -1.19
N ILE A 154 -2.73 -13.43 -1.78
CA ILE A 154 -2.37 -12.10 -2.28
C ILE A 154 -1.97 -11.12 -1.17
N ILE A 155 -2.68 -11.09 -0.04
CA ILE A 155 -2.41 -10.16 1.06
C ILE A 155 -1.01 -10.37 1.65
N PRO A 156 -0.66 -11.55 2.18
CA PRO A 156 0.68 -11.75 2.74
C PRO A 156 1.78 -11.60 1.69
N THR A 157 1.52 -11.97 0.43
CA THR A 157 2.49 -11.81 -0.66
C THR A 157 2.78 -10.34 -0.95
N LEU A 158 1.74 -9.49 -1.05
CA LEU A 158 1.93 -8.06 -1.30
C LEU A 158 2.43 -7.29 -0.08
N ASP A 159 2.17 -7.77 1.14
CA ASP A 159 2.75 -7.20 2.35
C ASP A 159 4.28 -7.37 2.39
N VAL A 160 4.83 -8.49 1.91
CA VAL A 160 6.30 -8.65 1.73
C VAL A 160 6.84 -7.55 0.83
N TYR A 161 6.14 -7.22 -0.26
CA TYR A 161 6.54 -6.13 -1.14
C TYR A 161 6.42 -4.76 -0.50
N LYS A 162 5.28 -4.47 0.12
CA LYS A 162 5.01 -3.22 0.84
C LYS A 162 6.05 -2.94 1.94
N ASN A 163 6.53 -3.99 2.62
CA ASN A 163 7.51 -3.90 3.68
C ASN A 163 8.97 -3.87 3.17
N GLY A 164 9.20 -3.90 1.85
CA GLY A 164 10.54 -3.87 1.25
C GLY A 164 11.34 -5.15 1.46
N GLN A 165 10.67 -6.28 1.64
CA GLN A 165 11.27 -7.57 2.00
C GLN A 165 11.51 -8.51 0.80
N THR A 166 11.18 -8.09 -0.44
CA THR A 166 11.33 -8.91 -1.67
C THR A 166 12.77 -9.31 -2.00
N ARG A 167 13.76 -8.71 -1.32
CA ARG A 167 15.18 -9.04 -1.47
C ARG A 167 15.61 -10.31 -0.73
N PHE A 168 14.79 -10.87 0.13
CA PHE A 168 15.16 -12.02 0.95
C PHE A 168 14.28 -13.20 0.61
N TRP A 169 14.90 -14.37 0.38
CA TRP A 169 14.19 -15.61 0.11
C TRP A 169 14.87 -16.80 0.79
N MET A 170 14.07 -17.81 1.12
CA MET A 170 14.50 -19.04 1.80
C MET A 170 14.52 -20.22 0.82
N GLY A 171 15.64 -20.95 0.79
CA GLY A 171 15.87 -22.00 -0.19
C GLY A 171 16.44 -21.47 -1.50
N TYR A 172 16.75 -22.37 -2.43
CA TYR A 172 17.50 -22.06 -3.65
C TYR A 172 16.62 -21.98 -4.91
N ASN A 173 15.29 -21.98 -4.74
CA ASN A 173 14.32 -21.92 -5.84
C ASN A 173 14.49 -23.06 -6.86
N ASP A 174 14.79 -24.25 -6.32
CA ASP A 174 15.15 -25.50 -7.02
C ASP A 174 14.16 -26.64 -6.74
N ILE A 175 13.01 -26.31 -6.18
CA ILE A 175 11.90 -27.23 -5.87
C ILE A 175 10.63 -26.70 -6.53
N ASP A 176 9.70 -27.59 -6.85
CA ASP A 176 8.44 -27.23 -7.51
C ASP A 176 7.24 -27.38 -6.57
N MET A 177 6.31 -26.44 -6.68
CA MET A 177 5.00 -26.51 -6.02
C MET A 177 3.88 -26.38 -7.05
N ASP A 178 2.77 -27.05 -6.76
CA ASP A 178 1.52 -26.80 -7.47
C ASP A 178 0.68 -25.72 -6.77
N VAL A 179 0.12 -24.86 -7.62
CA VAL A 179 -0.89 -23.85 -7.27
C VAL A 179 -2.09 -24.03 -8.19
N VAL A 180 -3.22 -23.46 -7.81
CA VAL A 180 -4.44 -23.54 -8.61
C VAL A 180 -5.20 -22.22 -8.63
N TYR A 181 -5.56 -21.76 -9.82
CA TYR A 181 -6.44 -20.60 -9.97
C TYR A 181 -7.84 -20.93 -9.44
N VAL A 182 -8.44 -20.03 -8.65
CA VAL A 182 -9.74 -20.25 -8.00
C VAL A 182 -10.87 -20.57 -9.00
N GLY A 183 -10.79 -20.03 -10.22
CA GLY A 183 -11.72 -20.37 -11.31
C GLY A 183 -11.62 -21.83 -11.76
N HIS A 184 -10.43 -22.42 -11.72
CA HIS A 184 -10.23 -23.84 -11.99
C HIS A 184 -10.92 -24.72 -10.95
N VAL A 185 -10.85 -24.33 -9.67
CA VAL A 185 -11.52 -25.05 -8.57
C VAL A 185 -13.04 -25.01 -8.75
N ALA A 186 -13.61 -23.83 -9.00
CA ALA A 186 -15.05 -23.68 -9.24
C ALA A 186 -15.52 -24.48 -10.47
N ARG A 187 -14.73 -24.50 -11.55
CA ARG A 187 -15.05 -25.31 -12.74
C ARG A 187 -14.96 -26.80 -12.46
N ALA A 188 -13.94 -27.25 -11.72
CA ALA A 188 -13.80 -28.65 -11.34
C ALA A 188 -14.98 -29.12 -10.46
N GLU A 189 -15.45 -28.28 -9.55
CA GLU A 189 -16.65 -28.54 -8.75
C GLU A 189 -17.88 -28.71 -9.65
N LEU A 190 -18.11 -27.79 -10.60
CA LEU A 190 -19.22 -27.90 -11.55
C LEU A 190 -19.14 -29.16 -12.42
N LEU A 191 -17.97 -29.47 -13.00
CA LEU A 191 -17.76 -30.68 -13.79
C LEU A 191 -18.04 -31.94 -12.96
N CYS A 192 -17.59 -31.95 -11.71
CA CYS A 192 -17.84 -33.04 -10.77
C CYS A 192 -19.34 -33.21 -10.49
N ALA A 193 -20.06 -32.13 -10.18
CA ALA A 193 -21.50 -32.20 -9.98
C ALA A 193 -22.25 -32.69 -11.22
N HIS A 194 -21.89 -32.21 -12.42
CA HIS A 194 -22.46 -32.68 -13.67
C HIS A 194 -22.22 -34.18 -13.88
N ALA A 195 -20.99 -34.65 -13.68
CA ALA A 195 -20.66 -36.06 -13.85
C ALA A 195 -21.32 -36.96 -12.79
N LEU A 196 -21.48 -36.48 -11.55
CA LEU A 196 -22.25 -37.19 -10.52
C LEU A 196 -23.71 -37.36 -10.93
N LEU A 197 -24.33 -36.32 -11.47
CA LEU A 197 -25.72 -36.35 -11.96
C LEU A 197 -25.85 -37.21 -13.23
N ASP A 198 -24.92 -37.10 -14.18
CA ASP A 198 -24.93 -37.92 -15.40
C ASP A 198 -24.85 -39.41 -15.06
N GLY A 199 -23.97 -39.79 -14.13
CA GLY A 199 -23.89 -41.17 -13.71
C GLY A 199 -25.18 -41.72 -13.08
N ILE A 200 -26.12 -40.88 -12.61
CA ILE A 200 -27.43 -41.32 -12.09
C ILE A 200 -28.29 -41.86 -13.24
N VAL A 201 -28.21 -41.23 -14.41
CA VAL A 201 -29.04 -41.55 -15.57
C VAL A 201 -28.34 -42.45 -16.57
N ASN A 202 -27.01 -42.37 -16.64
CA ASN A 202 -26.17 -43.07 -17.60
C ASN A 202 -25.26 -44.08 -16.87
N SER A 203 -25.52 -45.38 -17.06
CA SER A 203 -24.72 -46.45 -16.45
C SER A 203 -23.30 -46.56 -17.03
N ASP A 204 -23.09 -46.04 -18.25
CA ASP A 204 -21.81 -46.11 -18.96
C ASP A 204 -20.92 -44.88 -18.68
N ALA A 205 -21.42 -43.92 -17.89
CA ALA A 205 -20.67 -42.76 -17.48
C ALA A 205 -19.43 -43.14 -16.63
N ALA A 206 -18.38 -42.34 -16.73
CA ALA A 206 -17.18 -42.53 -15.92
C ALA A 206 -17.52 -42.52 -14.42
N LYS A 207 -16.89 -43.41 -13.64
CA LYS A 207 -17.14 -43.51 -12.20
C LYS A 207 -16.55 -42.29 -11.47
N VAL A 208 -17.42 -41.38 -11.05
CA VAL A 208 -17.07 -40.17 -10.28
C VAL A 208 -17.53 -40.24 -8.83
N ASP A 209 -18.60 -40.96 -8.55
CA ASP A 209 -19.15 -41.03 -7.19
C ASP A 209 -18.27 -41.86 -6.25
N GLY A 210 -18.08 -41.36 -5.02
CA GLY A 210 -17.21 -41.92 -4.01
C GLY A 210 -15.72 -41.73 -4.29
N GLU A 211 -15.36 -40.83 -5.21
CA GLU A 211 -13.98 -40.54 -5.60
C GLU A 211 -13.55 -39.14 -5.15
N ALA A 212 -12.25 -38.96 -5.02
CA ALA A 212 -11.61 -37.65 -4.88
C ALA A 212 -10.77 -37.33 -6.12
N PHE A 213 -10.57 -36.03 -6.37
CA PHE A 213 -9.84 -35.49 -7.52
C PHE A 213 -8.89 -34.37 -7.10
N ASN A 214 -7.59 -34.53 -7.36
CA ASN A 214 -6.60 -33.48 -7.22
C ASN A 214 -6.78 -32.46 -8.35
N ILE A 215 -6.75 -31.16 -8.00
CA ILE A 215 -6.92 -30.07 -8.96
C ILE A 215 -5.76 -29.08 -8.82
N THR A 216 -5.03 -28.87 -9.92
CA THR A 216 -3.92 -27.94 -10.07
C THR A 216 -4.05 -27.19 -11.39
N ASP A 217 -3.19 -26.19 -11.63
CA ASP A 217 -3.04 -25.56 -12.95
C ASP A 217 -2.35 -26.46 -13.99
N ASP A 218 -1.81 -27.62 -13.60
CA ASP A 218 -0.92 -28.47 -14.40
C ASP A 218 0.36 -27.76 -14.89
N GLU A 219 0.84 -26.81 -14.10
CA GLU A 219 2.05 -26.04 -14.39
C GLU A 219 2.89 -25.91 -13.10
N PRO A 220 3.51 -26.97 -12.57
CA PRO A 220 4.35 -26.86 -11.38
C PRO A 220 5.42 -25.77 -11.55
N CYS A 221 5.70 -25.03 -10.48
CA CYS A 221 6.73 -23.98 -10.56
C CYS A 221 7.44 -23.73 -9.24
N PRO A 222 8.65 -23.13 -9.28
CA PRO A 222 9.34 -22.80 -8.06
C PRO A 222 8.65 -21.70 -7.24
N PRO A 223 8.54 -21.83 -5.90
CA PRO A 223 7.74 -20.93 -5.07
C PRO A 223 8.15 -19.47 -5.18
N TRP A 224 9.44 -19.15 -5.17
CA TRP A 224 9.89 -17.77 -5.29
C TRP A 224 9.51 -17.17 -6.64
N SER A 225 9.63 -17.96 -7.71
CA SER A 225 9.25 -17.55 -9.06
C SER A 225 7.76 -17.20 -9.10
N PHE A 226 6.94 -18.00 -8.43
CA PHE A 226 5.51 -17.74 -8.27
C PHE A 226 5.21 -16.42 -7.51
N PHE A 227 5.74 -16.25 -6.31
CA PHE A 227 5.51 -15.01 -5.52
C PHE A 227 6.08 -13.76 -6.21
N ARG A 228 7.19 -13.89 -6.92
CA ARG A 228 7.79 -12.78 -7.65
C ARG A 228 6.89 -12.27 -8.79
N MET A 229 6.04 -13.12 -9.37
CA MET A 229 5.04 -12.67 -10.36
C MET A 229 4.07 -11.64 -9.75
N TYR A 230 3.62 -11.84 -8.50
CA TYR A 230 2.80 -10.85 -7.79
C TYR A 230 3.54 -9.53 -7.57
N TRP A 231 4.79 -9.59 -7.14
CA TRP A 231 5.58 -8.38 -6.87
C TRP A 231 5.83 -7.60 -8.15
N ILE A 232 6.17 -8.26 -9.26
CA ILE A 232 6.30 -7.61 -10.57
C ILE A 232 4.97 -6.97 -11.00
N ALA A 233 3.86 -7.70 -10.89
CA ALA A 233 2.52 -7.20 -11.21
C ALA A 233 2.14 -5.97 -10.36
N ALA A 234 2.64 -5.90 -9.12
CA ALA A 234 2.47 -4.77 -8.22
C ALA A 234 3.49 -3.62 -8.42
N GLY A 235 4.44 -3.77 -9.35
CA GLY A 235 5.42 -2.73 -9.72
C GLY A 235 6.83 -2.90 -9.14
N ASP A 236 7.16 -4.06 -8.55
CA ASP A 236 8.52 -4.34 -8.06
C ASP A 236 9.52 -4.40 -9.22
N LYS A 237 10.62 -3.66 -9.06
CA LYS A 237 11.73 -3.57 -10.01
C LYS A 237 13.04 -4.10 -9.42
N THR A 238 12.96 -4.82 -8.30
CA THR A 238 14.13 -5.37 -7.61
C THR A 238 14.94 -6.29 -8.55
N PRO A 239 16.22 -5.98 -8.81
CA PRO A 239 17.04 -6.76 -9.73
C PRO A 239 17.39 -8.12 -9.11
N LEU A 240 17.42 -9.16 -9.95
CA LEU A 240 17.71 -10.54 -9.54
C LEU A 240 19.06 -10.66 -8.82
N SER A 241 20.05 -9.85 -9.20
CA SER A 241 21.39 -9.81 -8.58
C SER A 241 21.40 -9.31 -7.13
N SER A 242 20.32 -8.64 -6.67
CA SER A 242 20.20 -8.13 -5.30
C SER A 242 19.45 -9.08 -4.37
N ILE A 243 19.00 -10.22 -4.86
CA ILE A 243 18.23 -11.21 -4.11
C ILE A 243 19.19 -12.05 -3.28
N TRP A 244 18.90 -12.13 -1.98
CA TRP A 244 19.64 -12.93 -1.02
C TRP A 244 18.83 -14.18 -0.69
N MET A 245 19.30 -15.31 -1.19
CA MET A 245 18.76 -16.64 -0.89
C MET A 245 19.58 -17.28 0.23
N PHE A 246 18.92 -17.79 1.27
CA PHE A 246 19.58 -18.48 2.38
C PHE A 246 19.22 -19.96 2.46
N PRO A 247 20.11 -20.81 3.01
CA PRO A 247 19.92 -22.26 3.01
C PRO A 247 18.63 -22.75 3.69
N PRO A 248 17.99 -23.82 3.19
CA PRO A 248 16.78 -24.41 3.79
C PRO A 248 16.91 -24.74 5.28
N TRP A 249 18.05 -25.31 5.69
CA TRP A 249 18.28 -25.67 7.10
C TRP A 249 18.26 -24.43 8.01
N PHE A 250 18.72 -23.28 7.52
CA PHE A 250 18.73 -22.04 8.29
C PHE A 250 17.32 -21.48 8.45
N ALA A 251 16.50 -21.56 7.40
CA ALA A 251 15.08 -21.18 7.44
C ALA A 251 14.30 -22.03 8.46
N LEU A 252 14.46 -23.35 8.42
CA LEU A 252 13.82 -24.28 9.37
C LEU A 252 14.28 -24.02 10.81
N TRP A 253 15.57 -23.74 11.00
CA TRP A 253 16.11 -23.41 12.32
C TRP A 253 15.51 -22.11 12.89
N LEU A 254 15.38 -21.06 12.07
CA LEU A 254 14.71 -19.82 12.48
C LEU A 254 13.24 -20.04 12.82
N ALA A 255 12.53 -20.88 12.06
CA ALA A 255 11.15 -21.25 12.34
C ALA A 255 11.01 -21.97 13.68
N MET A 256 11.88 -22.95 13.97
CA MET A 256 11.90 -23.66 15.26
C MET A 256 12.15 -22.71 16.44
N ILE A 257 13.04 -21.74 16.27
CA ILE A 257 13.30 -20.71 17.28
C ILE A 257 12.06 -19.83 17.50
N ALA A 258 11.45 -19.34 16.42
CA ALA A 258 10.26 -18.51 16.49
C ALA A 258 9.10 -19.24 17.20
N GLU A 259 8.91 -20.52 16.90
CA GLU A 259 7.94 -21.38 17.56
C GLU A 259 8.24 -21.58 19.03
N PHE A 260 9.48 -21.90 19.39
CA PHE A 260 9.89 -22.06 20.78
C PHE A 260 9.63 -20.80 21.60
N PHE A 261 10.00 -19.63 21.08
CA PHE A 261 9.78 -18.36 21.79
C PHE A 261 8.30 -18.00 21.89
N ALA A 262 7.51 -18.16 20.83
CA ALA A 262 6.07 -17.92 20.88
C ALA A 262 5.39 -18.86 21.89
N TRP A 263 5.74 -20.14 21.87
CA TRP A 263 5.25 -21.13 22.81
C TRP A 263 5.66 -20.77 24.25
N ALA A 264 6.93 -20.49 24.50
CA ALA A 264 7.45 -20.21 25.84
C ALA A 264 6.85 -18.92 26.44
N THR A 265 6.82 -17.83 25.65
CA THR A 265 6.31 -16.52 26.11
C THR A 265 4.79 -16.47 26.25
N SER A 266 4.07 -17.38 25.60
CA SER A 266 2.62 -17.50 25.71
C SER A 266 2.15 -18.59 26.67
N TRP A 267 3.07 -19.24 27.40
CA TRP A 267 2.76 -20.42 28.23
C TRP A 267 2.01 -21.51 27.45
N GLY A 268 2.47 -21.77 26.22
CA GLY A 268 1.94 -22.81 25.35
C GLY A 268 0.62 -22.47 24.65
N LYS A 269 0.17 -21.21 24.70
CA LYS A 269 -1.12 -20.80 24.11
C LYS A 269 -1.03 -20.34 22.66
N LYS A 270 0.15 -19.91 22.20
CA LYS A 270 0.34 -19.30 20.88
C LYS A 270 1.46 -19.96 20.08
N ARG A 271 1.31 -19.91 18.76
CA ARG A 271 2.36 -20.12 17.75
C ARG A 271 2.65 -18.78 17.06
N PRO A 272 3.82 -18.59 16.43
CA PRO A 272 4.11 -17.33 15.76
C PRO A 272 3.14 -17.16 14.57
N SER A 273 2.76 -15.92 14.28
CA SER A 273 1.86 -15.60 13.16
C SER A 273 2.54 -15.80 11.80
N THR A 274 3.87 -15.69 11.77
CA THR A 274 4.75 -15.91 10.61
C THR A 274 5.82 -16.94 10.95
N MET A 275 6.50 -17.53 9.96
CA MET A 275 7.59 -18.50 10.18
C MET A 275 7.14 -19.77 10.91
N LYS A 276 5.93 -20.26 10.65
CA LYS A 276 5.49 -21.59 11.12
C LYS A 276 6.23 -22.66 10.35
N LYS A 277 6.74 -23.69 11.03
CA LYS A 277 7.53 -24.75 10.42
C LYS A 277 6.86 -25.34 9.17
N GLU A 278 5.57 -25.64 9.25
CA GLU A 278 4.81 -26.26 8.16
C GLU A 278 4.69 -25.33 6.93
N GLN A 279 4.52 -24.01 7.16
CA GLN A 279 4.53 -23.02 6.07
C GLN A 279 5.90 -22.92 5.41
N ILE A 280 6.97 -23.00 6.21
CA ILE A 280 8.34 -22.97 5.71
C ILE A 280 8.63 -24.24 4.90
N GLU A 281 8.18 -25.40 5.35
CA GLU A 281 8.28 -26.66 4.61
C GLU A 281 7.56 -26.61 3.26
N PHE A 282 6.41 -25.93 3.14
CA PHE A 282 5.72 -25.76 1.85
C PHE A 282 6.56 -25.04 0.78
N ALA A 283 7.46 -24.17 1.20
CA ALA A 283 8.33 -23.42 0.29
C ALA A 283 9.72 -24.05 0.12
N LEU A 284 10.02 -25.14 0.85
CA LEU A 284 11.33 -25.81 0.83
C LEU A 284 11.28 -27.24 0.28
N TYR A 285 10.10 -27.85 0.16
CA TYR A 285 9.94 -29.23 -0.33
C TYR A 285 9.04 -29.28 -1.56
N THR A 286 9.46 -30.09 -2.55
CA THR A 286 8.64 -30.35 -3.75
C THR A 286 7.32 -30.96 -3.34
N ARG A 287 6.22 -30.37 -3.81
CA ARG A 287 4.85 -30.81 -3.53
C ARG A 287 4.00 -30.61 -4.78
N THR A 288 4.02 -31.63 -5.64
CA THR A 288 3.27 -31.65 -6.91
C THR A 288 2.29 -32.82 -6.94
N TYR A 289 1.24 -32.71 -7.75
CA TYR A 289 0.11 -33.62 -7.76
C TYR A 289 -0.26 -34.05 -9.17
N ASP A 290 -0.62 -35.33 -9.32
CA ASP A 290 -1.14 -35.84 -10.57
C ASP A 290 -2.65 -35.51 -10.70
N ILE A 291 -3.04 -34.93 -11.84
CA ILE A 291 -4.42 -34.58 -12.18
C ILE A 291 -5.01 -35.45 -13.30
N THR A 292 -4.33 -36.53 -13.71
CA THR A 292 -4.74 -37.45 -14.77
C THR A 292 -6.15 -37.97 -14.55
N LYS A 293 -6.49 -38.32 -13.30
CA LYS A 293 -7.83 -38.78 -12.93
C LYS A 293 -8.91 -37.71 -13.17
N ALA A 294 -8.64 -36.45 -12.85
CA ALA A 294 -9.55 -35.34 -13.10
C ALA A 294 -9.73 -35.10 -14.62
N ARG A 295 -8.66 -35.23 -15.40
CA ARG A 295 -8.70 -35.13 -16.87
C ARG A 295 -9.57 -36.21 -17.48
N GLU A 296 -9.36 -37.46 -17.09
CA GLU A 296 -10.03 -38.61 -17.68
C GLU A 296 -11.49 -38.72 -17.26
N ARG A 297 -11.81 -38.49 -15.98
CA ARG A 297 -13.16 -38.73 -15.45
C ARG A 297 -14.05 -37.51 -15.40
N LEU A 298 -13.48 -36.31 -15.26
CA LEU A 298 -14.26 -35.06 -15.23
C LEU A 298 -14.13 -34.26 -16.54
N GLY A 299 -13.21 -34.63 -17.43
CA GLY A 299 -12.87 -33.81 -18.59
C GLY A 299 -12.17 -32.50 -18.22
N PHE A 300 -11.61 -32.40 -17.01
CA PHE A 300 -11.00 -31.17 -16.51
C PHE A 300 -9.73 -30.82 -17.29
N LYS A 301 -9.66 -29.58 -17.80
CA LYS A 301 -8.50 -29.04 -18.52
C LYS A 301 -8.24 -27.61 -18.05
N PRO A 302 -7.10 -27.32 -17.41
CA PRO A 302 -6.75 -25.95 -17.01
C PRO A 302 -6.85 -24.96 -18.17
N TRP A 303 -7.14 -23.68 -17.86
CA TRP A 303 -7.22 -22.54 -18.78
C TRP A 303 -8.31 -22.57 -19.86
N VAL A 304 -8.94 -23.72 -20.10
CA VAL A 304 -10.09 -23.83 -21.02
C VAL A 304 -11.33 -23.15 -20.42
N ASP A 305 -12.02 -22.33 -21.21
CA ASP A 305 -13.23 -21.59 -20.82
C ASP A 305 -13.05 -20.74 -19.55
N GLN A 306 -11.85 -20.18 -19.35
CA GLN A 306 -11.54 -19.31 -18.20
C GLN A 306 -11.47 -17.83 -18.60
N PRO A 307 -11.71 -16.89 -17.65
CA PRO A 307 -11.53 -15.46 -17.89
C PRO A 307 -10.09 -15.09 -18.29
N TYR A 308 -9.11 -15.85 -17.81
CA TYR A 308 -7.70 -15.70 -18.13
C TYR A 308 -7.19 -16.91 -18.89
N GLN A 309 -6.23 -16.71 -19.78
CA GLN A 309 -5.65 -17.77 -20.62
C GLN A 309 -4.33 -18.32 -20.06
N THR A 310 -3.73 -17.64 -19.07
CA THR A 310 -2.45 -18.03 -18.46
C THR A 310 -2.41 -17.66 -16.98
N ARG A 311 -1.53 -18.32 -16.23
CA ARG A 311 -1.23 -17.99 -14.83
C ARG A 311 -0.82 -16.54 -14.64
N GLN A 312 0.06 -16.02 -15.48
CA GLN A 312 0.56 -14.66 -15.38
C GLN A 312 -0.56 -13.64 -15.54
N ALA A 313 -1.48 -13.88 -16.50
CA ALA A 313 -2.64 -13.02 -16.70
C ALA A 313 -3.60 -13.07 -15.49
N ALA A 314 -3.81 -14.26 -14.92
CA ALA A 314 -4.63 -14.41 -13.71
C ALA A 314 -4.03 -13.70 -12.50
N ILE A 315 -2.71 -13.80 -12.29
CA ILE A 315 -1.99 -13.07 -11.22
C ILE A 315 -2.10 -11.56 -11.44
N GLN A 316 -1.88 -11.08 -12.67
CA GLN A 316 -2.00 -9.65 -12.98
C GLN A 316 -3.41 -9.14 -12.70
N GLY A 317 -4.44 -9.83 -13.19
CA GLY A 317 -5.83 -9.44 -12.94
C GLY A 317 -6.20 -9.45 -11.46
N SER A 318 -5.68 -10.42 -10.70
CA SER A 318 -5.87 -10.50 -9.24
C SER A 318 -5.22 -9.31 -8.52
N VAL A 319 -4.00 -8.93 -8.92
CA VAL A 319 -3.29 -7.77 -8.38
C VAL A 319 -4.02 -6.47 -8.76
N ASP A 320 -4.45 -6.31 -10.01
CA ASP A 320 -5.19 -5.12 -10.45
C ASP A 320 -6.51 -4.97 -9.67
N LEU A 321 -7.24 -6.07 -9.48
CA LEU A 321 -8.46 -6.09 -8.67
C LEU A 321 -8.16 -5.71 -7.22
N TYR A 322 -7.11 -6.28 -6.62
CA TYR A 322 -6.70 -5.96 -5.25
C TYR A 322 -6.37 -4.47 -5.09
N LEU A 323 -5.62 -3.90 -6.04
CA LEU A 323 -5.15 -2.50 -6.03
C LEU A 323 -6.20 -1.48 -6.49
N SER A 324 -7.34 -1.92 -7.00
CA SER A 324 -8.43 -1.04 -7.38
C SER A 324 -8.91 -0.21 -6.19
N THR A 325 -9.36 1.02 -6.46
CA THR A 325 -9.80 1.97 -5.44
C THR A 325 -11.01 1.51 -4.64
N GLU A 326 -11.83 0.63 -5.21
CA GLU A 326 -13.02 0.07 -4.56
C GLU A 326 -12.66 -1.02 -3.52
N ASN A 327 -11.50 -1.66 -3.69
CA ASN A 327 -11.01 -2.71 -2.80
C ASN A 327 -9.98 -2.15 -1.81
N HIS A 328 -8.68 -2.33 -2.06
CA HIS A 328 -7.62 -1.93 -1.12
C HIS A 328 -6.89 -0.63 -1.53
N GLY A 329 -7.08 -0.17 -2.78
CA GLY A 329 -6.34 0.94 -3.35
C GLY A 329 -4.85 0.62 -3.59
N PRO A 330 -4.07 1.60 -4.09
CA PRO A 330 -2.65 1.41 -4.36
C PRO A 330 -1.86 1.00 -3.11
N LEU A 331 -0.94 0.02 -3.21
CA LEU A 331 -0.09 -0.47 -2.10
C LEU A 331 0.71 0.63 -1.41
N PHE A 332 1.23 1.53 -2.23
CA PHE A 332 1.86 2.75 -1.81
C PHE A 332 0.86 3.85 -2.10
N PRO A 333 -0.18 4.02 -1.25
CA PRO A 333 -1.09 5.11 -1.43
C PRO A 333 -0.24 6.36 -1.48
N ARG A 334 -0.42 7.17 -2.54
CA ARG A 334 0.07 8.54 -2.53
C ARG A 334 -0.47 9.08 -1.21
N LYS A 335 0.44 9.35 -0.26
CA LYS A 335 0.03 9.94 1.01
C LYS A 335 -0.84 11.11 0.61
N PRO A 336 -2.11 11.18 1.05
CA PRO A 336 -2.84 12.43 0.95
C PRO A 336 -1.90 13.44 1.58
N SER A 337 -1.49 14.42 0.79
CA SER A 337 -0.69 15.49 1.30
C SER A 337 -1.57 16.17 2.37
N ILE A 338 -1.32 15.84 3.64
CA ILE A 338 -1.69 16.69 4.80
C ILE A 338 -0.91 18.02 4.71
N TRP A 339 0.06 18.05 3.80
CA TRP A 339 0.75 19.20 3.29
C TRP A 339 -0.22 20.19 2.62
N ALA A 340 0.13 21.48 2.70
CA ALA A 340 -0.71 22.61 2.34
C ALA A 340 -0.90 22.72 0.81
N GLU A 341 -1.62 21.78 0.20
CA GLU A 341 -1.96 21.73 -1.25
C GLU A 341 -3.36 22.28 -1.57
N ARG A 342 -4.17 22.63 -0.57
CA ARG A 342 -5.53 23.17 -0.74
C ARG A 342 -5.81 24.31 0.25
N PRO A 343 -6.66 25.30 -0.10
CA PRO A 343 -7.49 25.37 -1.32
C PRO A 343 -6.73 25.72 -2.62
N PHE A 344 -5.62 26.44 -2.55
CA PHE A 344 -4.84 26.89 -3.71
C PHE A 344 -4.04 25.74 -4.33
N ASN A 345 -4.25 25.48 -5.62
CA ASN A 345 -3.50 24.44 -6.33
C ASN A 345 -2.08 24.92 -6.64
N LEU A 346 -1.09 24.12 -6.27
CA LEU A 346 0.31 24.41 -6.58
C LEU A 346 0.58 24.29 -8.09
N ILE A 347 1.37 25.22 -8.63
CA ILE A 347 1.88 25.19 -10.00
C ILE A 347 2.89 24.03 -10.10
N LYS A 348 2.46 22.93 -10.72
CA LYS A 348 3.28 21.71 -10.92
C LYS A 348 3.94 21.67 -12.30
N ASN A 349 3.42 22.45 -13.26
CA ASN A 349 3.91 22.51 -14.63
C ASN A 349 3.83 23.95 -15.14
N THR A 350 4.96 24.50 -15.55
CA THR A 350 5.07 25.83 -16.17
C THR A 350 4.53 25.84 -17.59
N GLY A 351 4.53 24.70 -18.27
CA GLY A 351 4.24 24.55 -19.69
C GLY A 351 5.46 24.60 -20.59
N ALA A 352 6.67 24.81 -20.04
CA ALA A 352 7.89 24.95 -20.84
C ALA A 352 8.19 23.71 -21.71
N LYS A 353 7.97 22.50 -21.18
CA LYS A 353 8.20 21.24 -21.92
C LYS A 353 7.23 21.00 -23.08
N ASN A 354 6.12 21.74 -23.12
CA ASN A 354 5.06 21.55 -24.12
C ASN A 354 5.19 22.52 -25.31
N LYS A 355 6.15 23.47 -25.28
CA LYS A 355 6.40 24.41 -26.37
C LYS A 355 7.58 23.93 -27.21
N SER A 356 7.31 23.50 -28.44
CA SER A 356 8.34 23.03 -29.39
C SER A 356 9.21 24.16 -29.95
N ASP A 357 8.73 25.39 -29.92
CA ASP A 357 9.37 26.63 -30.37
C ASP A 357 10.24 27.30 -29.28
N LEU A 358 10.14 26.83 -28.04
CA LEU A 358 10.86 27.37 -26.89
C LEU A 358 12.24 26.71 -26.75
N ARG A 359 13.30 27.50 -26.85
CA ARG A 359 14.65 27.04 -26.53
C ARG A 359 14.81 26.89 -25.03
N GLU A 360 15.12 25.69 -24.55
CA GLU A 360 15.32 25.40 -23.12
C GLU A 360 16.40 26.29 -22.48
N SER A 361 17.40 26.72 -23.26
CA SER A 361 18.47 27.61 -22.81
C SER A 361 18.04 29.05 -22.57
N HIS A 362 16.86 29.47 -23.04
CA HIS A 362 16.39 30.84 -22.86
C HIS A 362 16.02 31.11 -21.40
N TYR A 363 16.41 32.27 -20.87
CA TYR A 363 16.25 32.56 -19.44
C TYR A 363 14.79 32.59 -18.98
N CYS A 364 13.83 32.84 -19.89
CA CYS A 364 12.40 32.79 -19.57
C CYS A 364 11.97 31.44 -18.96
N VAL A 365 12.61 30.32 -19.32
CA VAL A 365 12.32 29.00 -18.72
C VAL A 365 12.72 28.98 -17.25
N LYS A 366 13.93 29.45 -16.95
CA LYS A 366 14.42 29.55 -15.58
C LYS A 366 13.59 30.56 -14.77
N ASN A 367 13.28 31.70 -15.37
CA ASN A 367 12.45 32.75 -14.78
C ASN A 367 11.05 32.23 -14.44
N ALA A 368 10.36 31.58 -15.38
CA ALA A 368 9.05 30.97 -15.15
C ALA A 368 9.09 29.91 -14.02
N ARG A 369 10.17 29.13 -13.92
CA ARG A 369 10.36 28.16 -12.83
C ARG A 369 10.61 28.82 -11.48
N ASP A 370 11.44 29.85 -11.43
CA ASP A 370 11.74 30.57 -10.19
C ASP A 370 10.50 31.39 -9.73
N MET A 371 9.74 31.96 -10.67
CA MET A 371 8.45 32.62 -10.42
C MET A 371 7.40 31.64 -9.89
N SER A 372 7.25 30.47 -10.54
CA SER A 372 6.33 29.42 -10.08
C SER A 372 6.62 28.96 -8.65
N ASN A 373 7.90 28.88 -8.27
CA ASN A 373 8.29 28.54 -6.90
C ASN A 373 7.98 29.68 -5.91
N THR A 374 8.09 30.93 -6.34
CA THR A 374 7.71 32.11 -5.55
C THR A 374 6.20 32.12 -5.30
N HIS A 375 5.37 31.93 -6.33
CA HIS A 375 3.92 31.78 -6.20
C HIS A 375 3.54 30.56 -5.35
N ASN A 376 4.18 29.41 -5.53
CA ASN A 376 3.95 28.23 -4.71
C ASN A 376 4.32 28.46 -3.23
N THR A 377 5.24 29.36 -2.93
CA THR A 377 5.54 29.78 -1.54
C THR A 377 4.33 30.48 -0.93
N MET A 378 3.67 31.36 -1.70
CA MET A 378 2.43 32.04 -1.27
C MET A 378 1.29 31.05 -1.10
N PHE A 379 1.06 30.18 -2.09
CA PHE A 379 -0.01 29.17 -2.01
C PHE A 379 0.16 28.25 -0.81
N ARG A 380 1.38 27.80 -0.50
CA ARG A 380 1.64 26.97 0.68
C ARG A 380 1.37 27.70 1.99
N ALA A 381 1.74 28.98 2.07
CA ALA A 381 1.44 29.81 3.24
C ALA A 381 -0.07 30.00 3.42
N LEU A 382 -0.79 30.33 2.34
CA LEU A 382 -2.24 30.52 2.36
C LEU A 382 -3.00 29.22 2.66
N ASN A 383 -2.57 28.11 2.08
CA ASN A 383 -3.11 26.79 2.37
C ASN A 383 -2.86 26.39 3.84
N ALA A 384 -1.68 26.72 4.39
CA ALA A 384 -1.40 26.51 5.80
C ALA A 384 -2.33 27.37 6.68
N ILE A 385 -2.44 28.67 6.40
CA ILE A 385 -3.38 29.58 7.07
C ILE A 385 -4.80 29.01 7.04
N TYR A 386 -5.28 28.59 5.87
CA TYR A 386 -6.60 28.02 5.70
C TYR A 386 -6.80 26.75 6.54
N ALA A 387 -5.81 25.86 6.58
CA ALA A 387 -5.84 24.63 7.37
C ALA A 387 -5.79 24.88 8.89
N HIS A 388 -5.18 26.00 9.32
CA HIS A 388 -5.08 26.43 10.71
C HIS A 388 -6.28 27.25 11.19
N ALA A 389 -6.95 27.97 10.28
CA ALA A 389 -7.89 29.02 10.61
C ALA A 389 -8.94 28.60 11.64
N THR A 390 -9.65 27.50 11.41
CA THR A 390 -10.74 27.03 12.29
C THR A 390 -10.26 26.20 13.49
N LYS A 391 -8.96 26.01 13.63
CA LYS A 391 -8.34 25.20 14.70
C LYS A 391 -7.70 26.04 15.78
N VAL A 392 -7.52 27.34 15.53
CA VAL A 392 -6.99 28.29 16.49
C VAL A 392 -8.16 28.92 17.25
N GLU A 393 -8.11 28.83 18.58
CA GLU A 393 -9.17 29.36 19.43
C GLU A 393 -9.06 30.88 19.60
N PRO A 394 -10.19 31.63 19.55
CA PRO A 394 -10.21 33.05 19.85
C PRO A 394 -9.66 33.38 21.25
N GLY A 395 -9.02 34.53 21.41
CA GLY A 395 -8.44 35.02 22.67
C GLY A 395 -7.07 34.44 23.03
N THR A 396 -6.61 33.41 22.31
CA THR A 396 -5.32 32.75 22.58
C THR A 396 -4.12 33.49 22.01
N GLN A 397 -2.91 33.21 22.52
CA GLN A 397 -1.67 33.68 21.89
C GLN A 397 -1.52 33.12 20.47
N ASP A 398 -2.05 31.92 20.22
CA ASP A 398 -2.03 31.29 18.91
C ASP A 398 -2.84 32.08 17.88
N ALA A 399 -3.95 32.72 18.28
CA ALA A 399 -4.69 33.65 17.42
C ALA A 399 -3.85 34.88 17.06
N SER A 400 -3.14 35.47 18.03
CA SER A 400 -2.24 36.62 17.77
C SER A 400 -1.09 36.24 16.84
N ASP A 401 -0.49 35.07 17.05
CA ASP A 401 0.64 34.61 16.25
C ASP A 401 0.21 34.21 14.83
N LEU A 402 -0.99 33.62 14.67
CA LEU A 402 -1.57 33.30 13.36
C LEU A 402 -1.90 34.57 12.57
N LEU A 403 -2.50 35.58 13.20
CA LEU A 403 -2.73 36.90 12.58
C LEU A 403 -1.41 37.53 12.12
N SER A 404 -0.37 37.45 12.94
CA SER A 404 0.98 37.93 12.58
C SER A 404 1.58 37.14 11.41
N TYR A 405 1.37 35.82 11.34
CA TYR A 405 1.77 35.00 10.18
C TYR A 405 1.02 35.38 8.90
N CYS A 406 -0.27 35.70 9.01
CA CYS A 406 -1.07 36.21 7.90
C CYS A 406 -0.56 37.58 7.42
N GLN A 407 -0.16 38.48 8.32
CA GLN A 407 0.45 39.77 7.96
C GLN A 407 1.77 39.59 7.19
N VAL A 408 2.61 38.63 7.59
CA VAL A 408 3.84 38.30 6.84
C VAL A 408 3.50 37.77 5.44
N THR A 409 2.46 36.93 5.34
CA THR A 409 1.98 36.40 4.05
C THR A 409 1.47 37.51 3.14
N TYR A 410 0.64 38.43 3.67
CA TYR A 410 0.17 39.61 2.95
C TYR A 410 1.34 40.49 2.48
N THR A 411 2.27 40.81 3.38
CA THR A 411 3.46 41.64 3.06
C THR A 411 4.27 41.02 1.92
N PHE A 412 4.43 39.69 1.91
CA PHE A 412 5.17 39.00 0.86
C PHE A 412 4.44 39.08 -0.49
N ILE A 413 3.11 38.87 -0.53
CA ILE A 413 2.30 39.01 -1.74
C ILE A 413 2.34 40.45 -2.27
N HIS A 414 2.12 41.43 -1.39
CA HIS A 414 2.08 42.83 -1.77
C HIS A 414 3.44 43.33 -2.28
N LEU A 415 4.55 42.98 -1.61
CA LEU A 415 5.88 43.33 -2.08
C LEU A 415 6.18 42.69 -3.44
N HIS A 416 5.75 41.44 -3.65
CA HIS A 416 5.92 40.74 -4.93
C HIS A 416 5.25 41.49 -6.09
N HIS A 417 3.97 41.84 -5.97
CA HIS A 417 3.27 42.64 -6.99
C HIS A 417 3.89 44.03 -7.18
N LEU A 418 4.33 44.69 -6.09
CA LEU A 418 4.99 46.00 -6.18
C LEU A 418 6.29 45.95 -6.98
N MET A 419 7.08 44.87 -6.82
CA MET A 419 8.30 44.68 -7.60
C MET A 419 8.00 44.38 -9.07
N GLU A 420 6.90 43.67 -9.33
CA GLU A 420 6.44 43.41 -10.69
C GLU A 420 6.04 44.68 -11.42
N GLU A 421 5.17 45.49 -10.81
CA GLU A 421 4.68 46.74 -11.41
C GLU A 421 5.72 47.86 -11.41
N GLY A 422 6.57 47.93 -10.39
CA GLY A 422 7.54 49.01 -10.23
C GLY A 422 8.82 48.80 -11.04
N ILE A 423 9.21 47.55 -11.31
CA ILE A 423 10.49 47.21 -11.92
C ILE A 423 10.32 46.21 -13.07
N TYR A 424 9.75 45.05 -12.80
CA TYR A 424 9.80 43.92 -13.73
C TYR A 424 9.05 44.17 -15.03
N PHE A 425 7.76 44.49 -14.96
CA PHE A 425 6.92 44.72 -16.13
C PHE A 425 7.40 45.93 -16.95
N PRO A 426 7.64 47.12 -16.36
CA PRO A 426 8.08 48.27 -17.13
C PRO A 426 9.44 48.06 -17.82
N GLU A 427 10.37 47.37 -17.15
CA GLU A 427 11.68 47.09 -17.76
C GLU A 427 11.60 46.04 -18.87
N ILE A 428 10.72 45.05 -18.77
CA ILE A 428 10.47 44.10 -19.86
C ILE A 428 9.80 44.80 -21.04
N GLU A 429 8.78 45.63 -20.81
CA GLU A 429 8.13 46.40 -21.89
C GLU A 429 9.12 47.27 -22.64
N LYS A 430 9.98 47.98 -21.89
CA LYS A 430 11.05 48.79 -22.45
C LYS A 430 12.06 47.96 -23.25
N ALA A 431 12.43 46.78 -22.76
CA ALA A 431 13.39 45.91 -23.43
C ALA A 431 12.80 45.19 -24.65
N ALA A 432 11.51 44.85 -24.63
CA ALA A 432 10.80 44.22 -25.74
C ALA A 432 10.34 45.23 -26.81
N GLY A 433 10.22 46.52 -26.45
CA GLY A 433 9.70 47.56 -27.34
C GLY A 433 8.19 47.42 -27.62
N ILE A 434 7.45 46.77 -26.71
CA ILE A 434 6.01 46.51 -26.83
C ILE A 434 5.30 47.21 -25.67
N PRO A 435 4.75 48.42 -25.88
CA PRO A 435 3.96 49.11 -24.86
C PRO A 435 2.73 48.31 -24.46
N GLY A 436 2.43 48.24 -23.16
CA GLY A 436 1.23 47.57 -22.65
C GLY A 436 1.26 46.04 -22.72
N LEU A 437 2.45 45.44 -22.84
CA LEU A 437 2.63 43.97 -22.83
C LEU A 437 2.06 43.34 -21.55
N PHE A 438 2.05 44.08 -20.44
CA PHE A 438 1.55 43.63 -19.14
C PHE A 438 0.30 44.39 -18.66
N ASP A 439 -0.37 45.19 -19.51
CA ASP A 439 -1.60 45.92 -19.12
C ASP A 439 -2.66 44.98 -18.53
N PHE A 440 -2.78 43.77 -19.10
CA PHE A 440 -3.67 42.74 -18.57
C PHE A 440 -3.27 42.26 -17.17
N SER A 441 -1.98 42.02 -16.92
CA SER A 441 -1.48 41.61 -15.60
C SER A 441 -1.65 42.72 -14.57
N ILE A 442 -1.39 43.98 -14.95
CA ILE A 442 -1.56 45.15 -14.09
C ILE A 442 -3.04 45.36 -13.73
N GLU A 443 -3.95 45.18 -14.69
CA GLU A 443 -5.38 45.27 -14.41
C GLU A 443 -5.86 44.14 -13.48
N GLN A 444 -5.32 42.93 -13.63
CA GLN A 444 -5.56 41.84 -12.70
C GLN A 444 -5.03 42.14 -11.29
N HIS A 445 -3.84 42.75 -11.15
CA HIS A 445 -3.32 43.18 -9.85
C HIS A 445 -4.26 44.19 -9.17
N ARG A 446 -4.76 45.19 -9.90
CA ARG A 446 -5.70 46.18 -9.35
C ARG A 446 -6.98 45.55 -8.82
N GLN A 447 -7.55 44.59 -9.56
CA GLN A 447 -8.76 43.86 -9.13
C GLN A 447 -8.50 42.98 -7.91
N LEU A 448 -7.30 42.40 -7.82
CA LEU A 448 -6.87 41.61 -6.67
C LEU A 448 -6.55 42.47 -5.45
N ASP A 449 -5.97 43.65 -5.62
CA ASP A 449 -5.60 44.55 -4.53
C ASP A 449 -6.84 44.96 -3.72
N ASP A 450 -7.94 45.33 -4.37
CA ASP A 450 -9.20 45.64 -3.68
C ASP A 450 -9.74 44.44 -2.89
N SER A 451 -9.52 43.22 -3.40
CA SER A 451 -10.01 41.98 -2.81
C SER A 451 -9.14 41.46 -1.66
N ILE A 452 -7.81 41.65 -1.75
CA ILE A 452 -6.83 41.27 -0.73
C ILE A 452 -6.74 42.34 0.37
N GLU A 453 -7.14 43.58 0.09
CA GLU A 453 -7.19 44.65 1.09
C GLU A 453 -8.14 44.32 2.26
N GLU A 454 -9.22 43.57 2.04
CA GLU A 454 -10.07 43.04 3.13
C GLU A 454 -9.30 42.05 4.03
N PHE A 455 -8.45 41.21 3.42
CA PHE A 455 -7.56 40.32 4.16
C PHE A 455 -6.58 41.12 5.02
N ARG A 456 -5.92 42.15 4.46
CA ARG A 456 -5.04 43.05 5.23
C ARG A 456 -5.76 43.70 6.41
N LYS A 457 -6.90 44.35 6.14
CA LYS A 457 -7.71 45.02 7.17
C LYS A 457 -8.08 44.09 8.30
N TYR A 458 -8.47 42.85 7.97
CA TYR A 458 -8.80 41.85 8.98
C TYR A 458 -7.55 41.44 9.79
N VAL A 459 -6.44 41.10 9.14
CA VAL A 459 -5.27 40.56 9.85
C VAL A 459 -4.51 41.60 10.67
N GLU A 460 -4.57 42.88 10.29
CA GLU A 460 -3.96 44.00 11.03
C GLU A 460 -4.90 44.60 12.09
N GLY A 461 -6.20 44.67 11.80
CA GLY A 461 -7.19 45.32 12.67
C GLY A 461 -7.82 44.40 13.73
N THR A 462 -7.71 43.08 13.57
CA THR A 462 -8.36 42.12 14.48
C THR A 462 -7.47 41.85 15.69
N ARG A 463 -8.00 42.12 16.89
CA ARG A 463 -7.37 41.65 18.14
C ARG A 463 -7.65 40.17 18.34
N LYS A 464 -6.76 39.45 19.03
CA LYS A 464 -6.88 38.00 19.25
C LYS A 464 -8.23 37.57 19.84
N GLU A 465 -8.86 38.38 20.68
CA GLU A 465 -10.18 38.10 21.29
C GLU A 465 -11.33 38.11 20.27
N LEU A 466 -11.15 38.84 19.17
CA LEU A 466 -12.12 38.98 18.09
C LEU A 466 -11.80 38.09 16.88
N TYR A 467 -10.76 37.25 17.00
CA TYR A 467 -10.38 36.32 15.94
C TYR A 467 -11.51 35.34 15.63
N SER A 468 -11.79 35.16 14.34
CA SER A 468 -12.69 34.14 13.81
C SER A 468 -12.02 33.39 12.66
N GLY A 469 -11.82 32.07 12.85
CA GLY A 469 -11.29 31.19 11.82
C GLY A 469 -12.19 31.09 10.59
N GLU A 470 -13.51 31.04 10.81
CA GLU A 470 -14.49 31.01 9.72
C GLU A 470 -14.48 32.32 8.91
N ARG A 471 -14.34 33.47 9.59
CA ARG A 471 -14.22 34.77 8.90
C ARG A 471 -12.94 34.84 8.07
N LEU A 472 -11.82 34.37 8.61
CA LEU A 472 -10.54 34.33 7.90
C LEU A 472 -10.63 33.46 6.64
N ARG A 473 -11.27 32.28 6.72
CA ARG A 473 -11.53 31.43 5.55
C ARG A 473 -12.43 32.11 4.53
N SER A 474 -13.55 32.66 4.97
CA SER A 474 -14.49 33.36 4.08
C SER A 474 -13.83 34.52 3.32
N ILE A 475 -12.90 35.26 3.95
CA ILE A 475 -12.13 36.29 3.27
C ILE A 475 -11.22 35.66 2.22
N ILE A 476 -10.45 34.62 2.56
CA ILE A 476 -9.59 33.91 1.59
C ILE A 476 -10.41 33.36 0.42
N ASP A 477 -11.54 32.72 0.69
CA ASP A 477 -12.42 32.13 -0.33
C ASP A 477 -12.96 33.17 -1.33
N SER A 478 -13.14 34.42 -0.89
CA SER A 478 -13.68 35.49 -1.73
C SER A 478 -12.78 35.88 -2.91
N TRP A 479 -11.46 35.71 -2.77
CA TRP A 479 -10.47 36.11 -3.78
C TRP A 479 -9.59 34.95 -4.26
N ALA A 480 -9.64 33.79 -3.61
CA ALA A 480 -8.79 32.64 -3.93
C ALA A 480 -8.84 32.21 -5.41
N PRO A 481 -10.02 32.09 -6.07
CA PRO A 481 -10.07 31.65 -7.47
C PRO A 481 -9.36 32.63 -8.41
N VAL A 482 -9.59 33.93 -8.23
CA VAL A 482 -9.01 34.99 -9.07
C VAL A 482 -7.50 35.07 -8.86
N PHE A 483 -7.05 34.98 -7.62
CA PHE A 483 -5.62 34.99 -7.29
C PHE A 483 -4.91 33.77 -7.85
N GLU A 484 -5.51 32.58 -7.73
CA GLU A 484 -4.96 31.35 -8.31
C GLU A 484 -4.84 31.46 -9.84
N GLU A 485 -5.88 31.92 -10.53
CA GLU A 485 -5.89 32.05 -11.98
C GLU A 485 -4.84 33.06 -12.49
N HIS A 486 -4.73 34.21 -11.82
CA HIS A 486 -3.76 35.25 -12.15
C HIS A 486 -2.32 34.72 -12.06
N MET A 487 -1.96 34.11 -10.94
CA MET A 487 -0.62 33.55 -10.70
C MET A 487 -0.26 32.48 -11.74
N HIS A 488 -1.20 31.60 -12.11
CA HIS A 488 -0.98 30.60 -13.17
C HIS A 488 -0.84 31.23 -14.56
N THR A 489 -1.57 32.32 -14.83
CA THR A 489 -1.54 33.02 -16.12
C THR A 489 -0.23 33.76 -16.31
N GLU A 490 0.28 34.39 -15.25
CA GLU A 490 1.56 35.09 -15.28
C GLU A 490 2.71 34.17 -15.73
N ILE A 491 2.77 32.93 -15.23
CA ILE A 491 3.80 31.95 -15.65
C ILE A 491 3.78 31.73 -17.16
N LYS A 492 2.57 31.66 -17.75
CA LYS A 492 2.42 31.53 -19.20
C LYS A 492 2.93 32.79 -19.90
N THR A 493 2.61 33.97 -19.40
CA THR A 493 3.09 35.25 -19.95
C THR A 493 4.61 35.33 -19.95
N ILE A 494 5.27 34.94 -18.86
CA ILE A 494 6.74 34.90 -18.75
C ILE A 494 7.34 33.96 -19.80
N LEU A 495 6.73 32.79 -20.03
CA LEU A 495 7.22 31.87 -21.06
C LEU A 495 7.12 32.47 -22.47
N HIS A 496 6.08 33.26 -22.77
CA HIS A 496 5.92 33.95 -24.06
C HIS A 496 6.86 35.14 -24.27
N LEU A 497 7.84 35.36 -23.37
CA LEU A 497 8.89 36.35 -23.58
C LEU A 497 10.03 35.82 -24.46
N HIS A 498 10.10 34.51 -24.72
CA HIS A 498 11.24 33.87 -25.40
C HIS A 498 11.54 34.40 -26.82
N ASP A 499 10.55 34.98 -27.49
CA ASP A 499 10.63 35.55 -28.83
C ASP A 499 10.53 37.09 -28.82
N LYS A 500 10.38 37.71 -27.64
CA LYS A 500 10.16 39.17 -27.46
C LYS A 500 11.32 39.89 -26.82
N ILE A 501 12.16 39.20 -26.04
CA ILE A 501 13.29 39.79 -25.31
C ILE A 501 14.49 38.87 -25.36
N ASP A 502 15.69 39.45 -25.45
CA ASP A 502 16.94 38.70 -25.34
C ASP A 502 17.08 38.03 -23.95
N SER A 503 17.64 36.81 -23.95
CA SER A 503 17.77 35.96 -22.77
C SER A 503 18.62 36.60 -21.67
N GLU A 504 19.77 37.19 -22.00
CA GLU A 504 20.64 37.82 -21.00
C GLU A 504 20.01 39.12 -20.50
N LYS A 505 19.29 39.85 -21.36
CA LYS A 505 18.56 41.05 -20.93
C LYS A 505 17.45 40.74 -19.94
N LEU A 506 16.65 39.70 -20.18
CA LEU A 506 15.61 39.24 -19.25
C LEU A 506 16.20 38.80 -17.91
N LYS A 507 17.38 38.16 -17.93
CA LYS A 507 18.13 37.77 -16.72
C LYS A 507 18.59 38.96 -15.90
N GLU A 508 19.12 40.00 -16.53
CA GLU A 508 19.51 41.25 -15.84
C GLU A 508 18.31 41.90 -15.13
N ILE A 509 17.17 41.98 -15.83
CA ILE A 509 15.93 42.59 -15.29
C ILE A 509 15.43 41.79 -14.09
N TYR A 510 15.35 40.46 -14.22
CA TYR A 510 14.93 39.58 -13.12
C TYR A 510 15.83 39.73 -11.89
N HIS A 511 17.15 39.74 -12.07
CA HIS A 511 18.08 39.92 -10.95
C HIS A 511 17.99 41.30 -10.31
N ARG A 512 17.66 42.35 -11.07
CA ARG A 512 17.41 43.69 -10.52
C ARG A 512 16.14 43.72 -9.67
N MET A 513 15.05 43.13 -10.16
CA MET A 513 13.81 42.96 -9.40
C MET A 513 14.08 42.21 -8.09
N GLN A 514 14.79 41.08 -8.15
CA GLN A 514 15.16 40.30 -6.97
C GLN A 514 15.98 41.11 -5.96
N ALA A 515 17.00 41.83 -6.42
CA ALA A 515 17.84 42.65 -5.54
C ALA A 515 17.05 43.79 -4.87
N ALA A 516 16.10 44.40 -5.59
CA ALA A 516 15.21 45.41 -5.02
C ALA A 516 14.27 44.79 -3.97
N ALA A 517 13.67 43.63 -4.28
CA ALA A 517 12.81 42.89 -3.35
C ALA A 517 13.54 42.52 -2.05
N GLU A 518 14.80 42.05 -2.16
CA GLU A 518 15.64 41.71 -1.00
C GLU A 518 15.99 42.93 -0.15
N LYS A 519 16.24 44.09 -0.78
CA LYS A 519 16.56 45.33 -0.08
C LYS A 519 15.38 45.87 0.72
N ASP A 520 14.17 45.77 0.19
CA ASP A 520 12.95 46.30 0.80
C ASP A 520 12.27 45.28 1.74
N SER A 521 12.89 44.12 1.96
CA SER A 521 12.39 43.03 2.81
C SER A 521 12.98 43.03 4.22
N ASP A 522 12.16 42.73 5.23
CA ASP A 522 12.65 42.36 6.56
C ASP A 522 13.18 40.92 6.55
N ILE A 523 14.51 40.77 6.53
CA ILE A 523 15.17 39.47 6.47
C ILE A 523 14.81 38.53 7.63
N PHE A 524 14.42 39.05 8.81
CA PHE A 524 13.99 38.23 9.95
C PHE A 524 12.59 37.63 9.77
N LYS A 525 11.82 38.14 8.82
CA LYS A 525 10.48 37.62 8.48
C LYS A 525 10.52 36.84 7.17
N ILE A 526 11.10 37.43 6.12
CA ILE A 526 11.02 36.89 4.76
C ILE A 526 11.86 35.62 4.62
N ALA A 527 13.07 35.56 5.20
CA ALA A 527 13.90 34.36 5.06
C ALA A 527 13.27 33.12 5.75
N PRO A 528 12.81 33.18 7.02
CA PRO A 528 12.10 32.05 7.63
C PRO A 528 10.77 31.71 6.94
N PHE A 529 10.06 32.71 6.41
CA PHE A 529 8.83 32.52 5.66
C PHE A 529 9.07 31.75 4.35
N VAL A 530 10.01 32.22 3.52
CA VAL A 530 10.33 31.56 2.25
C VAL A 530 10.81 30.14 2.49
N PHE A 531 11.77 29.92 3.39
CA PHE A 531 12.34 28.60 3.62
C PHE A 531 11.35 27.60 4.23
N GLY A 532 10.52 28.05 5.18
CA GLY A 532 9.52 27.20 5.83
C GLY A 532 8.30 26.87 4.95
N ASN A 533 8.10 27.60 3.85
CA ASN A 533 7.07 27.32 2.85
C ASN A 533 7.60 26.56 1.63
N GLN A 534 8.76 25.88 1.73
CA GLN A 534 9.27 25.00 0.69
C GLN A 534 9.00 23.52 0.96
N ASP A 535 8.96 22.72 -0.10
CA ASP A 535 8.95 21.26 -0.03
C ASP A 535 10.05 20.70 -0.92
N LYS A 536 11.08 20.13 -0.30
CA LYS A 536 12.22 19.53 -1.01
C LYS A 536 11.83 18.28 -1.80
N SER A 537 10.64 17.73 -1.59
CA SER A 537 10.10 16.60 -2.34
C SER A 537 9.18 17.02 -3.49
N PHE A 538 8.91 18.31 -3.65
CA PHE A 538 8.09 18.84 -4.73
C PHE A 538 8.80 18.77 -6.08
N TYR A 539 8.04 18.45 -7.13
CA TYR A 539 8.52 18.42 -8.51
C TYR A 539 7.80 19.50 -9.32
N LEU A 540 8.58 20.30 -10.04
CA LEU A 540 8.12 21.31 -10.99
C LEU A 540 8.62 20.91 -12.37
N ASP A 541 7.74 20.85 -13.37
CA ASP A 541 8.02 20.32 -14.71
C ASP A 541 8.59 18.88 -14.69
N GLY A 542 8.25 18.09 -13.68
CA GLY A 542 8.82 16.75 -13.49
C GLY A 542 10.28 16.74 -13.01
N GLU A 543 10.82 17.87 -12.58
CA GLU A 543 12.17 18.01 -12.00
C GLU A 543 12.10 18.48 -10.54
N ASN A 544 13.05 18.02 -9.73
CA ASN A 544 13.23 18.51 -8.37
C ASN A 544 14.08 19.79 -8.41
N VAL A 545 13.42 20.94 -8.58
CA VAL A 545 14.09 22.25 -8.65
C VAL A 545 14.32 22.77 -7.23
N LYS A 546 15.59 22.98 -6.85
CA LYS A 546 15.93 23.58 -5.54
C LYS A 546 15.54 25.05 -5.52
N PHE A 547 14.73 25.44 -4.54
CA PHE A 547 14.35 26.83 -4.28
C PHE A 547 14.25 27.05 -2.75
N PRO A 548 14.79 28.15 -2.20
CA PRO A 548 15.71 29.09 -2.84
C PRO A 548 17.07 28.43 -3.13
N ARG A 549 17.78 28.93 -4.15
CA ARG A 549 19.09 28.39 -4.56
C ARG A 549 20.22 28.97 -3.71
N VAL A 550 20.40 28.42 -2.52
CA VAL A 550 21.39 28.89 -1.54
C VAL A 550 22.30 27.74 -1.06
N SER A 551 23.39 28.10 -0.39
CA SER A 551 24.28 27.14 0.27
C SER A 551 23.59 26.45 1.46
N LEU A 552 24.06 25.25 1.84
CA LEU A 552 23.58 24.56 3.05
C LEU A 552 23.77 25.40 4.33
N SER A 553 24.83 26.23 4.40
CA SER A 553 25.06 27.12 5.54
C SER A 553 23.95 28.16 5.71
N SER A 554 23.31 28.58 4.62
CA SER A 554 22.20 29.54 4.65
C SER A 554 20.99 28.98 5.40
N PHE A 555 20.67 27.68 5.21
CA PHE A 555 19.61 27.00 5.96
C PHE A 555 19.85 27.03 7.47
N VAL A 556 21.10 26.81 7.89
CA VAL A 556 21.49 26.83 9.31
C VAL A 556 21.35 28.24 9.89
N VAL A 557 21.79 29.27 9.15
CA VAL A 557 21.66 30.67 9.56
C VAL A 557 20.19 31.07 9.71
N VAL A 558 19.34 30.69 8.75
CA VAL A 558 17.91 30.98 8.82
C VAL A 558 17.27 30.29 10.03
N ASP A 559 17.52 29.00 10.21
CA ASP A 559 16.92 28.18 11.28
C ASP A 559 17.40 28.59 12.68
N GLN A 560 18.71 28.83 12.84
CA GLN A 560 19.33 29.04 14.14
C GLN A 560 19.48 30.51 14.53
N ILE A 561 19.33 31.46 13.61
CA ILE A 561 19.53 32.88 13.89
C ILE A 561 18.28 33.67 13.52
N LEU A 562 17.94 33.73 12.23
CA LEU A 562 16.90 34.62 11.73
C LEU A 562 15.50 34.22 12.24
N ALA A 563 15.20 32.93 12.26
CA ALA A 563 13.91 32.40 12.69
C ALA A 563 13.64 32.64 14.19
N ARG A 564 14.66 32.84 15.03
CA ARG A 564 14.49 32.96 16.49
C ARG A 564 13.69 34.19 16.91
N ARG A 565 13.82 35.31 16.19
CA ARG A 565 13.14 36.58 16.53
C ARG A 565 11.61 36.46 16.52
N HIS A 566 11.09 35.61 15.66
CA HIS A 566 9.66 35.38 15.45
C HIS A 566 9.30 33.88 15.53
N ALA A 567 9.99 33.13 16.40
CA ALA A 567 9.93 31.67 16.44
C ALA A 567 8.50 31.10 16.52
N ASN A 568 7.60 31.79 17.23
CA ASN A 568 6.21 31.36 17.39
C ASN A 568 5.40 31.39 16.09
N LEU A 569 5.75 32.25 15.12
CA LEU A 569 5.05 32.37 13.85
C LEU A 569 5.40 31.17 12.94
N TRP A 570 6.66 30.72 12.99
CA TRP A 570 7.17 29.70 12.06
C TRP A 570 6.67 28.27 12.34
N ARG A 571 5.87 28.07 13.40
CA ARG A 571 5.15 26.81 13.60
C ARG A 571 3.99 26.63 12.60
N PHE A 572 3.48 27.72 12.04
CA PHE A 572 2.44 27.71 11.00
C PHE A 572 3.02 27.42 9.61
N ASN A 573 4.35 27.45 9.46
CA ASN A 573 4.98 27.00 8.23
C ASN A 573 4.64 25.53 7.98
N PRO A 574 4.21 25.18 6.77
CA PRO A 574 3.87 23.80 6.46
C PRO A 574 5.11 22.90 6.55
N SER A 575 6.32 23.43 6.28
CA SER A 575 7.61 22.72 6.36
C SER A 575 8.50 23.19 7.49
N THR A 576 9.54 22.40 7.76
CA THR A 576 10.74 22.90 8.46
C THR A 576 11.53 23.86 7.56
N ILE A 577 12.43 24.66 8.14
CA ILE A 577 13.33 25.56 7.36
C ILE A 577 14.14 24.79 6.31
N TYR A 578 14.37 23.49 6.50
CA TYR A 578 15.06 22.60 5.56
C TYR A 578 14.14 22.01 4.46
N GLY A 579 12.94 22.57 4.28
CA GLY A 579 11.97 22.14 3.28
C GLY A 579 11.44 20.72 3.50
N THR A 580 11.45 20.21 4.73
CA THR A 580 10.88 18.90 5.03
C THR A 580 9.44 19.06 5.49
N PRO A 581 8.45 18.45 4.80
CA PRO A 581 7.05 18.54 5.17
C PRO A 581 6.76 18.16 6.61
N ARG A 582 5.99 19.00 7.33
CA ARG A 582 5.53 18.64 8.68
C ARG A 582 4.43 17.58 8.60
N LYS A 583 4.46 16.64 9.55
CA LYS A 583 3.50 15.52 9.62
C LYS A 583 2.10 15.93 10.10
N SER A 584 2.01 17.09 10.77
CA SER A 584 0.77 17.72 11.21
C SER A 584 0.98 19.22 11.14
N LEU A 585 -0.01 19.94 10.62
CA LEU A 585 -0.04 21.40 10.73
C LEU A 585 -0.38 21.82 12.17
N ILE A 586 -1.12 21.03 12.94
CA ILE A 586 -1.52 21.37 14.33
C ILE A 586 -0.40 20.99 15.31
N HIS A 587 0.15 21.99 16.02
CA HIS A 587 0.91 21.77 17.25
C HIS A 587 0.15 22.40 18.43
N PRO A 588 -0.20 21.62 19.48
CA PRO A 588 -0.61 22.20 20.75
C PRO A 588 0.61 22.81 21.45
N GLY A 589 0.52 24.10 21.77
CA GLY A 589 1.14 24.77 22.93
C GLY A 589 2.60 24.49 23.32
N SER A 590 3.38 25.57 23.34
CA SER A 590 4.71 25.75 23.96
C SER A 590 5.91 25.08 23.27
N ALA A 591 6.72 25.91 22.62
CA ALA A 591 8.08 25.59 22.23
C ALA A 591 8.92 25.27 23.49
N LYS A 592 9.04 23.99 23.83
CA LYS A 592 10.31 23.50 24.38
C LYS A 592 11.14 23.05 23.21
N SER A 593 12.20 23.80 22.94
CA SER A 593 13.28 23.43 22.03
C SER A 593 13.63 21.95 22.21
N SER A 594 13.28 21.12 21.24
CA SER A 594 13.65 19.72 21.27
C SER A 594 15.16 19.64 21.03
N ASN A 595 15.92 19.57 22.11
CA ASN A 595 17.31 19.11 22.16
C ASN A 595 17.41 17.61 21.83
N SER A 596 16.74 17.14 20.77
CA SER A 596 16.73 15.73 20.34
C SER A 596 17.88 15.39 19.40
N PHE A 597 18.83 16.31 19.16
CA PHE A 597 20.05 15.99 18.41
C PHE A 597 21.18 15.40 19.29
N LEU A 598 21.11 15.56 20.62
CA LEU A 598 22.14 15.05 21.54
C LEU A 598 21.95 13.59 21.97
N ILE A 599 20.72 13.04 21.87
CA ILE A 599 20.45 11.63 22.21
C ILE A 599 20.80 10.69 21.05
N ALA A 600 20.71 11.16 19.80
CA ALA A 600 21.12 10.38 18.62
C ALA A 600 22.65 10.23 18.49
N VAL A 601 23.42 11.17 19.04
CA VAL A 601 24.90 11.09 19.09
C VAL A 601 25.37 10.14 20.20
N ALA A 602 24.60 9.98 21.28
CA ALA A 602 24.89 9.01 22.33
C ALA A 602 24.68 7.55 21.85
N PHE A 603 23.67 7.29 21.03
CA PHE A 603 23.39 5.94 20.52
C PHE A 603 24.44 5.42 19.51
N LYS A 604 25.10 6.32 18.76
CA LYS A 604 26.20 5.94 17.85
C LYS A 604 27.51 5.57 18.57
N ARG A 605 27.68 5.93 19.84
CA ARG A 605 28.89 5.63 20.63
C ARG A 605 28.83 4.32 21.42
N PHE A 606 27.67 3.69 21.57
CA PHE A 606 27.53 2.43 22.33
C PHE A 606 27.41 1.16 21.46
N LEU A 607 27.12 1.28 20.17
CA LEU A 607 27.09 0.15 19.23
C LEU A 607 28.45 -0.57 19.06
N PRO A 608 29.63 0.10 19.15
CA PRO A 608 30.92 -0.59 19.10
C PRO A 608 31.20 -1.46 20.33
N ILE A 609 30.58 -1.17 21.49
CA ILE A 609 30.79 -1.88 22.77
C ILE A 609 29.96 -3.18 22.82
N LEU A 610 28.81 -3.21 22.13
CA LEU A 610 28.02 -4.44 21.93
C LEU A 610 28.64 -5.38 20.88
N LEU A 611 29.40 -4.86 19.92
CA LEU A 611 30.09 -5.69 18.92
C LEU A 611 31.41 -6.31 19.43
N THR A 612 32.05 -5.68 20.43
CA THR A 612 33.25 -6.25 21.06
C THR A 612 32.92 -7.44 21.98
N THR A 613 31.73 -7.46 22.60
CA THR A 613 31.29 -8.58 23.44
C THR A 613 30.89 -9.82 22.63
N PHE A 614 30.44 -9.67 21.39
CA PHE A 614 30.19 -10.79 20.47
C PHE A 614 31.46 -11.39 19.83
N SER A 615 32.53 -10.60 19.70
CA SER A 615 33.80 -11.05 19.11
C SER A 615 34.60 -11.97 20.06
N VAL A 616 34.49 -11.75 21.37
CA VAL A 616 35.17 -12.55 22.41
C VAL A 616 34.53 -13.93 22.59
N LEU A 617 33.21 -14.05 22.37
CA LEU A 617 32.50 -15.34 22.45
C LEU A 617 32.83 -16.26 21.27
N PHE A 618 33.09 -15.69 20.08
CA PHE A 618 33.50 -16.45 18.89
C PHE A 618 34.95 -16.92 18.96
N ALA A 619 35.85 -16.12 19.55
CA ALA A 619 37.25 -16.49 19.77
C ALA A 619 37.43 -17.60 20.83
N TYR A 620 36.52 -17.71 21.79
CA TYR A 620 36.54 -18.76 22.83
C TYR A 620 36.00 -20.11 22.33
N LEU A 621 35.12 -20.11 21.31
CA LEU A 621 34.57 -21.33 20.71
C LEU A 621 35.43 -21.88 19.56
N SER A 622 36.33 -21.08 18.97
CA SER A 622 37.25 -21.52 17.91
C SER A 622 38.57 -22.14 18.42
N THR A 623 38.90 -22.01 19.71
CA THR A 623 40.15 -22.54 20.30
C THR A 623 40.00 -23.90 21.00
N SER A 624 38.80 -24.48 21.07
CA SER A 624 38.58 -25.79 21.73
C SER A 624 38.56 -27.00 20.77
N ARG A 625 38.99 -26.87 19.51
CA ARG A 625 39.03 -28.00 18.56
C ARG A 625 40.31 -28.07 17.71
N TYR A 626 41.47 -27.79 18.29
CA TYR A 626 42.74 -28.23 17.69
C TYR A 626 43.77 -28.41 18.80
N HIS A 627 43.65 -29.50 19.58
CA HIS A 627 44.77 -30.14 20.28
C HIS A 627 44.35 -31.57 20.66
N LEU A 628 44.23 -32.41 19.65
CA LEU A 628 44.35 -33.85 19.77
C LEU A 628 44.92 -34.33 18.43
N ILE A 629 46.21 -34.68 18.48
CA ILE A 629 46.94 -35.69 17.72
C ILE A 629 48.35 -35.15 17.46
N GLY A 630 49.32 -35.66 18.24
CA GLY A 630 50.74 -35.40 17.99
C GLY A 630 51.69 -35.80 19.11
N SER A 631 51.66 -37.06 19.58
CA SER A 631 52.83 -37.87 20.00
C SER A 631 52.40 -38.99 20.95
N ALA A 632 52.66 -40.24 20.54
CA ALA A 632 52.55 -41.41 21.39
C ALA A 632 53.71 -41.45 22.40
N LEU A 633 53.39 -41.62 23.69
CA LEU A 633 54.10 -42.37 24.72
C LEU A 633 53.22 -42.46 25.97
#